data_AF-A0A3D2TIT1-F1
#
_entry.id   AF-A0A3D2TIT1-F1
#
_cell.length_a   1.000
_cell.length_b   1.000
_cell.length_c   1.000
_cell.angle_alpha   90.00
_cell.angle_beta   90.00
_cell.angle_gamma   90.00
#
_symmetry.space_group_name_H-M   'P 1'
#
loop_
_entity.id
_entity.type
_entity.pdbx_description
1 polymer ?
#
loop_
_entity_poly.entity_id
_entity_poly.type
_entity_poly.pdbx_seq_one_letter_code
_entity_poly.pdbx_strand_id
1 'polypeptide(L)'
;MEVDSMSRPNRFTMATLIFAFALSALSTSGCFWGLSTLGPSLGPFAIPVPVNPLISKRKEDEFWQHERYDRVPILGPITSGAEVVALDTPSDDEVMRALEKADPVQGGIPFLYEHNRNNVRIVKEKIADYIDPPRVYPMIGPAQQHHAHYKCTIYYEDVRRIGWPVPHTLRDEDSQEVIYVDHNHLHMVGNVDTGQGSQF
;
A
#
# COMPACT_ATOMS: atom_id res chain seq x y z
N MET A 1 -20.87 -20.07 61.26
CA MET A 1 -20.81 -19.84 59.81
C MET A 1 -21.53 -20.99 59.15
N GLU A 2 -22.77 -20.74 58.76
CA GLU A 2 -23.71 -21.72 58.24
C GLU A 2 -23.27 -22.27 56.88
N VAL A 3 -23.51 -23.56 56.71
CA VAL A 3 -23.23 -24.33 55.50
C VAL A 3 -24.43 -24.13 54.56
N ASP A 4 -24.24 -23.39 53.48
CA ASP A 4 -25.29 -23.17 52.48
C ASP A 4 -25.59 -24.47 51.71
N SER A 5 -26.83 -24.92 51.82
CA SER A 5 -27.35 -26.12 51.18
C SER A 5 -27.54 -25.88 49.68
N MET A 6 -26.79 -26.60 48.85
CA MET A 6 -27.01 -26.67 47.40
C MET A 6 -28.37 -27.34 47.11
N SER A 7 -29.39 -26.54 46.79
CA SER A 7 -30.71 -27.01 46.36
C SER A 7 -30.58 -27.81 45.05
N ARG A 8 -30.96 -29.09 45.07
CA ARG A 8 -30.98 -29.95 43.88
C ARG A 8 -32.12 -29.49 42.95
N PRO A 9 -31.86 -29.15 41.68
CA PRO A 9 -32.92 -28.73 40.77
C PRO A 9 -33.93 -29.86 40.57
N ASN A 10 -35.21 -29.49 40.54
CA ASN A 10 -36.31 -30.42 40.38
C ASN A 10 -36.16 -31.18 39.05
N ARG A 11 -36.40 -32.50 39.04
CA ARG A 11 -36.20 -33.33 37.83
C ARG A 11 -37.01 -32.83 36.63
N PHE A 12 -38.16 -32.21 36.89
CA PHE A 12 -38.98 -31.54 35.88
C PHE A 12 -38.35 -30.27 35.30
N THR A 13 -37.71 -29.42 36.11
CA THR A 13 -37.04 -28.21 35.61
C THR A 13 -35.77 -28.54 34.84
N MET A 14 -35.09 -29.63 35.21
CA MET A 14 -33.95 -30.13 34.45
C MET A 14 -34.39 -30.71 33.09
N ALA A 15 -35.50 -31.46 33.05
CA ALA A 15 -36.05 -32.00 31.82
C ALA A 15 -36.54 -30.91 30.85
N THR A 16 -37.16 -29.84 31.33
CA THR A 16 -37.61 -28.73 30.47
C THR A 16 -36.45 -27.91 29.93
N LEU A 17 -35.39 -27.69 30.72
CA LEU A 17 -34.18 -27.02 30.24
C LEU A 17 -33.44 -27.85 29.18
N ILE A 18 -33.33 -29.17 29.37
CA ILE A 18 -32.72 -30.07 28.39
C ILE A 18 -33.56 -30.11 27.11
N PHE A 19 -34.89 -30.15 27.22
CA PHE A 19 -35.79 -30.16 26.07
C PHE A 19 -35.75 -28.82 25.30
N ALA A 20 -35.68 -27.69 26.00
CA ALA A 20 -35.51 -26.38 25.39
C ALA A 20 -34.16 -26.26 24.67
N PHE A 21 -33.08 -26.78 25.26
CA PHE A 21 -31.76 -26.80 24.65
C PHE A 21 -31.69 -27.74 23.43
N ALA A 22 -32.40 -28.87 23.48
CA ALA A 22 -32.51 -29.80 22.36
C ALA A 22 -33.32 -29.21 21.19
N LEU A 23 -34.42 -28.49 21.46
CA LEU A 23 -35.17 -27.77 20.43
C LEU A 23 -34.35 -26.65 19.77
N SER A 24 -33.53 -25.92 20.54
CA SER A 24 -32.65 -24.89 19.98
C SER A 24 -31.49 -25.46 19.17
N ALA A 25 -31.05 -26.69 19.45
CA ALA A 25 -30.06 -27.37 18.63
C ALA A 25 -30.64 -27.82 17.28
N LEU A 26 -31.89 -28.29 17.25
CA LEU A 26 -32.56 -28.76 16.02
C LEU A 26 -32.90 -27.64 15.03
N SER A 27 -33.04 -26.39 15.48
CA SER A 27 -33.24 -25.23 14.59
C SER A 27 -31.96 -24.76 13.89
N THR A 28 -30.79 -25.31 14.23
CA THR A 28 -29.51 -25.03 13.54
C THR A 28 -29.19 -26.02 12.41
N SER A 29 -29.92 -27.14 12.32
CA SER A 29 -29.81 -28.14 11.24
C SER A 29 -30.73 -27.80 10.06
N GLY A 30 -30.63 -26.57 9.56
CA GLY A 30 -31.26 -26.16 8.31
C GLY A 30 -30.23 -26.08 7.18
N CYS A 31 -30.50 -26.74 6.06
CA CYS A 31 -29.66 -26.71 4.86
C CYS A 31 -29.63 -25.31 4.23
N PHE A 32 -28.79 -24.41 4.75
CA PHE A 32 -28.31 -23.26 3.99
C PHE A 32 -26.98 -23.67 3.34
N TRP A 33 -27.05 -23.91 2.03
CA TRP A 33 -25.94 -24.35 1.18
C TRP A 33 -24.68 -23.48 1.43
N GLY A 34 -23.69 -24.03 2.13
CA GLY A 34 -22.29 -23.58 2.09
C GLY A 34 -21.80 -22.48 3.04
N LEU A 35 -22.63 -21.86 3.89
CA LEU A 35 -22.20 -20.69 4.68
C LEU A 35 -22.17 -20.85 6.22
N SER A 36 -22.71 -21.95 6.76
CA SER A 36 -22.79 -22.19 8.21
C SER A 36 -22.35 -23.60 8.57
N THR A 37 -21.19 -24.03 8.10
CA THR A 37 -20.71 -25.41 8.33
C THR A 37 -20.21 -25.68 9.74
N LEU A 38 -20.20 -24.73 10.69
CA LEU A 38 -20.17 -24.95 12.16
C LEU A 38 -20.08 -23.57 12.89
N GLY A 39 -21.21 -23.00 13.32
CA GLY A 39 -21.21 -21.78 14.15
C GLY A 39 -22.57 -21.07 14.22
N PRO A 40 -22.78 -20.16 15.19
CA PRO A 40 -24.02 -19.37 15.27
C PRO A 40 -24.22 -18.59 13.96
N SER A 41 -25.35 -18.84 13.30
CA SER A 41 -25.68 -18.24 12.01
C SER A 41 -25.79 -16.73 12.16
N LEU A 42 -24.84 -16.00 11.58
CA LEU A 42 -24.88 -14.53 11.45
C LEU A 42 -25.84 -14.07 10.35
N GLY A 43 -26.67 -14.97 9.80
CA GLY A 43 -27.64 -14.66 8.75
C GLY A 43 -26.98 -14.02 7.53
N PRO A 44 -27.57 -12.99 6.90
CA PRO A 44 -26.99 -12.33 5.73
C PRO A 44 -25.63 -11.65 5.99
N PHE A 45 -25.22 -11.44 7.24
CA PHE A 45 -23.88 -10.95 7.59
C PHE A 45 -22.79 -12.02 7.50
N ALA A 46 -23.16 -13.29 7.30
CA ALA A 46 -22.21 -14.37 7.02
C ALA A 46 -21.68 -14.34 5.58
N ILE A 47 -22.30 -13.57 4.68
CA ILE A 47 -21.78 -13.33 3.34
C ILE A 47 -20.65 -12.30 3.47
N PRO A 48 -19.39 -12.66 3.19
CA PRO A 48 -18.31 -11.68 3.22
C PRO A 48 -18.65 -10.58 2.22
N VAL A 49 -18.90 -9.36 2.72
CA VAL A 49 -19.15 -8.21 1.86
C VAL A 49 -17.87 -7.99 1.05
N PRO A 50 -17.94 -8.04 -0.29
CA PRO A 50 -16.75 -7.83 -1.10
C PRO A 50 -16.18 -6.44 -0.80
N VAL A 51 -14.85 -6.36 -0.65
CA VAL A 51 -14.17 -5.07 -0.53
C VAL A 51 -14.51 -4.22 -1.76
N ASN A 52 -14.80 -2.94 -1.53
CA ASN A 52 -15.05 -2.02 -2.64
C ASN A 52 -13.83 -2.03 -3.59
N PRO A 53 -14.02 -2.19 -4.92
CA PRO A 53 -12.92 -2.17 -5.90
C PRO A 53 -11.98 -0.97 -5.75
N LEU A 54 -12.50 0.19 -5.35
CA LEU A 54 -11.70 1.39 -5.07
C LEU A 54 -10.69 1.16 -3.93
N ILE A 55 -11.11 0.48 -2.86
CA ILE A 55 -10.27 0.19 -1.70
C ILE A 55 -9.24 -0.88 -2.06
N SER A 56 -9.65 -1.92 -2.80
CA SER A 56 -8.73 -2.97 -3.26
C SER A 56 -7.61 -2.38 -4.10
N LYS A 57 -7.98 -1.61 -5.14
CA LYS A 57 -7.01 -0.95 -6.02
C LYS A 57 -6.05 -0.05 -5.24
N ARG A 58 -6.58 0.78 -4.33
CA ARG A 58 -5.73 1.67 -3.51
C ARG A 58 -4.71 0.87 -2.68
N LYS A 59 -5.11 -0.27 -2.13
CA LYS A 59 -4.20 -1.14 -1.35
C LYS A 59 -3.16 -1.82 -2.22
N GLU A 60 -3.52 -2.22 -3.43
CA GLU A 60 -2.58 -2.74 -4.43
C GLU A 60 -1.57 -1.68 -4.86
N ASP A 61 -2.02 -0.45 -5.12
CA ASP A 61 -1.15 0.69 -5.46
C ASP A 61 -0.20 1.06 -4.31
N GLU A 62 -0.69 1.08 -3.07
CA GLU A 62 0.13 1.28 -1.86
C GLU A 62 1.20 0.18 -1.72
N PHE A 63 0.83 -1.09 -1.92
CA PHE A 63 1.76 -2.20 -1.84
C PHE A 63 2.83 -2.15 -2.94
N TRP A 64 2.43 -1.84 -4.17
CA TRP A 64 3.34 -1.70 -5.31
C TRP A 64 4.35 -0.56 -5.10
N GLN A 65 3.89 0.59 -4.60
CA GLN A 65 4.75 1.72 -4.27
C GLN A 65 5.77 1.35 -3.19
N HIS A 66 5.30 0.69 -2.13
CA HIS A 66 6.16 0.25 -1.03
C HIS A 66 7.21 -0.76 -1.51
N GLU A 67 6.81 -1.75 -2.31
CA GLU A 67 7.73 -2.78 -2.80
C GLU A 67 8.84 -2.20 -3.68
N ARG A 68 8.53 -1.22 -4.53
CA ARG A 68 9.46 -0.73 -5.57
C ARG A 68 10.25 0.50 -5.20
N TYR A 69 9.63 1.48 -4.56
CA TYR A 69 10.20 2.83 -4.46
C TYR A 69 10.47 3.27 -3.03
N ASP A 70 9.66 2.84 -2.06
CA ASP A 70 9.86 3.26 -0.67
C ASP A 70 10.97 2.45 0.05
N ARG A 71 11.38 1.30 -0.51
CA ARG A 71 12.47 0.49 0.04
C ARG A 71 13.83 1.04 -0.37
N VAL A 72 14.65 1.32 0.63
CA VAL A 72 16.05 1.74 0.45
C VAL A 72 16.93 0.50 0.31
N PRO A 73 17.60 0.28 -0.84
CA PRO A 73 18.52 -0.84 -1.00
C PRO A 73 19.78 -0.63 -0.15
N ILE A 74 20.28 -1.71 0.44
CA ILE A 74 21.56 -1.76 1.14
C ILE A 74 22.54 -2.46 0.22
N LEU A 75 23.52 -1.71 -0.26
CA LEU A 75 24.56 -2.17 -1.16
C LEU A 75 25.84 -2.49 -0.38
N GLY A 76 26.71 -3.27 -1.02
CA GLY A 76 28.04 -3.55 -0.52
C GLY A 76 28.92 -2.29 -0.39
N PRO A 77 30.11 -2.44 0.20
CA PRO A 77 31.05 -1.35 0.37
C PRO A 77 31.50 -0.78 -0.97
N ILE A 78 31.64 0.55 -1.02
CA ILE A 78 32.16 1.26 -2.18
C ILE A 78 33.61 0.80 -2.43
N THR A 79 33.89 0.32 -3.64
CA THR A 79 35.24 -0.09 -4.04
C THR A 79 36.11 1.15 -4.24
N SER A 80 37.33 1.12 -3.70
CA SER A 80 38.29 2.22 -3.85
C SER A 80 38.64 2.45 -5.33
N GLY A 81 38.21 3.58 -5.88
CA GLY A 81 38.56 4.03 -7.23
C GLY A 81 37.46 3.97 -8.29
N ALA A 82 36.27 3.45 -7.97
CA ALA A 82 35.10 3.61 -8.84
C ALA A 82 34.54 5.03 -8.72
N GLU A 83 34.14 5.63 -9.83
CA GLU A 83 33.38 6.89 -9.79
C GLU A 83 32.08 6.62 -9.05
N VAL A 84 31.85 7.33 -7.96
CA VAL A 84 30.65 7.16 -7.15
C VAL A 84 29.50 7.85 -7.86
N VAL A 85 28.95 7.18 -8.86
CA VAL A 85 27.76 7.60 -9.58
C VAL A 85 26.59 6.82 -9.01
N ALA A 86 25.51 7.52 -8.64
CA ALA A 86 24.28 6.88 -8.22
C ALA A 86 23.82 5.85 -9.26
N LEU A 87 23.40 4.67 -8.79
CA LEU A 87 23.24 3.49 -9.65
C LEU A 87 22.22 3.70 -10.76
N ASP A 88 21.11 4.38 -10.46
CA ASP A 88 19.96 4.46 -11.38
C ASP A 88 19.32 5.85 -11.44
N THR A 89 19.00 6.27 -12.67
CA THR A 89 18.08 7.38 -12.95
C THR A 89 16.65 6.99 -12.58
N PRO A 90 15.77 7.92 -12.17
CA PRO A 90 14.38 7.62 -11.83
C PRO A 90 13.66 6.97 -12.99
N SER A 91 12.86 5.95 -12.71
CA SER A 91 12.10 5.24 -13.73
C SER A 91 10.94 6.10 -14.24
N ASP A 92 10.51 5.89 -15.49
CA ASP A 92 9.33 6.62 -16.01
C ASP A 92 8.07 6.32 -15.19
N ASP A 93 7.88 5.08 -14.71
CA ASP A 93 6.73 4.71 -13.83
C ASP A 93 6.79 5.48 -12.50
N GLU A 94 7.99 5.68 -11.95
CA GLU A 94 8.17 6.41 -10.70
C GLU A 94 7.82 7.89 -10.85
N VAL A 95 8.31 8.51 -11.92
CA VAL A 95 7.99 9.91 -12.25
C VAL A 95 6.49 10.05 -12.48
N MET A 96 5.86 9.12 -13.20
CA MET A 96 4.43 9.15 -13.46
C MET A 96 3.59 8.91 -12.20
N ARG A 97 4.04 8.09 -11.26
CA ARG A 97 3.36 7.91 -9.95
C ARG A 97 3.52 9.12 -9.05
N ALA A 98 4.70 9.73 -9.04
CA ALA A 98 4.91 10.98 -8.35
C ALA A 98 4.03 12.10 -8.94
N LEU A 99 3.90 12.14 -10.26
CA LEU A 99 2.99 13.04 -10.97
C LEU A 99 1.53 12.77 -10.59
N GLU A 100 1.10 11.52 -10.58
CA GLU A 100 -0.25 11.13 -10.19
C GLU A 100 -0.57 11.48 -8.72
N LYS A 101 0.44 11.47 -7.84
CA LYS A 101 0.31 11.88 -6.45
C LYS A 101 0.18 13.41 -6.31
N ALA A 102 0.86 14.18 -7.14
CA ALA A 102 0.83 15.64 -7.12
C ALA A 102 -0.44 16.19 -7.80
N ASP A 103 -0.74 15.68 -8.99
CA ASP A 103 -1.92 16.00 -9.78
C ASP A 103 -2.60 14.68 -10.22
N PRO A 104 -3.74 14.29 -9.63
CA PRO A 104 -4.37 13.02 -9.95
C PRO A 104 -5.20 13.10 -11.24
N VAL A 105 -4.97 12.14 -12.15
CA VAL A 105 -5.80 11.90 -13.34
C VAL A 105 -6.78 10.77 -13.08
N GLN A 106 -6.39 9.80 -12.26
CA GLN A 106 -7.22 8.65 -11.92
C GLN A 106 -8.40 9.09 -11.05
N GLY A 107 -9.60 8.79 -11.53
CA GLY A 107 -10.84 9.07 -10.83
C GLY A 107 -11.84 9.80 -11.71
N GLY A 108 -12.68 10.60 -11.06
CA GLY A 108 -13.78 11.30 -11.72
C GLY A 108 -15.03 10.44 -11.88
N ILE A 109 -16.10 11.10 -12.32
CA ILE A 109 -17.34 10.44 -12.71
C ILE A 109 -17.43 10.60 -14.23
N PRO A 110 -17.45 9.50 -15.00
CA PRO A 110 -17.57 9.56 -16.46
C PRO A 110 -18.70 10.50 -16.87
N PHE A 111 -18.50 11.26 -17.94
CA PHE A 111 -19.44 12.28 -18.44
C PHE A 111 -19.69 13.51 -17.53
N LEU A 112 -19.23 13.54 -16.28
CA LEU A 112 -19.30 14.76 -15.44
C LEU A 112 -17.98 15.52 -15.43
N TYR A 113 -16.89 14.80 -15.14
CA TYR A 113 -15.54 15.35 -15.11
C TYR A 113 -14.55 14.27 -15.51
N GLU A 114 -13.87 14.49 -16.62
CA GLU A 114 -12.80 13.63 -17.11
C GLU A 114 -11.54 14.47 -17.24
N HIS A 115 -10.46 14.01 -16.63
CA HIS A 115 -9.12 14.56 -16.74
C HIS A 115 -8.29 13.56 -17.56
N ASN A 116 -7.60 14.02 -18.59
CA ASN A 116 -6.71 13.19 -19.40
C ASN A 116 -5.40 13.94 -19.66
N ARG A 117 -4.29 13.20 -19.66
CA ARG A 117 -2.98 13.68 -20.07
C ARG A 117 -2.58 13.02 -21.37
N ASN A 118 -2.25 13.83 -22.37
CA ASN A 118 -1.80 13.33 -23.67
C ASN A 118 -0.35 13.74 -23.95
N ASN A 119 0.33 12.98 -24.81
CA ASN A 119 1.67 13.31 -25.33
C ASN A 119 2.73 13.62 -24.26
N VAL A 120 2.75 12.82 -23.19
CA VAL A 120 3.68 13.01 -22.08
C VAL A 120 5.13 12.85 -22.55
N ARG A 121 5.98 13.82 -22.21
CA ARG A 121 7.44 13.76 -22.41
C ARG A 121 8.15 14.08 -21.11
N ILE A 122 9.09 13.25 -20.72
CA ILE A 122 9.81 13.39 -19.45
C ILE A 122 11.27 13.70 -19.76
N VAL A 123 11.79 14.78 -19.17
CA VAL A 123 13.20 15.17 -19.20
C VAL A 123 13.76 15.05 -17.80
N LYS A 124 14.83 14.27 -17.63
CA LYS A 124 15.44 13.97 -16.32
C LYS A 124 16.82 14.60 -16.24
N GLU A 125 17.06 15.38 -15.21
CA GLU A 125 18.32 16.09 -14.97
C GLU A 125 18.84 15.72 -13.57
N LYS A 126 20.11 15.31 -13.47
CA LYS A 126 20.77 15.05 -12.18
C LYS A 126 21.23 16.38 -11.58
N ILE A 127 20.72 16.75 -10.40
CA ILE A 127 21.06 18.01 -9.72
C ILE A 127 22.24 17.83 -8.80
N ALA A 128 22.20 16.80 -7.96
CA ALA A 128 23.20 16.57 -6.93
C ALA A 128 23.40 15.07 -6.69
N ASP A 129 24.64 14.71 -6.43
CA ASP A 129 25.08 13.34 -6.26
C ASP A 129 26.23 13.34 -5.25
N TYR A 130 25.96 12.92 -4.01
CA TYR A 130 26.96 12.97 -2.93
C TYR A 130 26.74 11.90 -1.86
N ILE A 131 27.82 11.59 -1.15
CA ILE A 131 27.83 10.61 -0.05
C ILE A 131 28.02 11.33 1.28
N ASP A 132 27.18 10.98 2.25
CA ASP A 132 27.34 11.39 3.63
C ASP A 132 28.50 10.65 4.31
N PRO A 133 29.16 11.27 5.31
CA PRO A 133 30.17 10.58 6.10
C PRO A 133 29.57 9.33 6.79
N PRO A 134 30.39 8.29 7.07
CA PRO A 134 29.90 7.06 7.70
C PRO A 134 29.17 7.34 9.02
N ARG A 135 27.97 6.76 9.15
CA ARG A 135 27.14 6.83 10.37
C ARG A 135 26.70 5.42 10.76
N VAL A 136 26.28 5.27 12.01
CA VAL A 136 25.73 4.00 12.51
C VAL A 136 24.21 4.08 12.42
N TYR A 137 23.63 3.25 11.56
CA TYR A 137 22.17 3.10 11.44
C TYR A 137 21.70 1.92 12.31
N PRO A 138 20.62 2.08 13.09
CA PRO A 138 20.02 0.96 13.83
C PRO A 138 19.68 -0.20 12.88
N MET A 139 19.91 -1.44 13.30
CA MET A 139 19.68 -2.69 12.54
C MET A 139 20.58 -2.96 11.33
N ILE A 140 21.28 -1.95 10.78
CA ILE A 140 22.15 -2.09 9.60
C ILE A 140 23.63 -2.06 10.00
N GLY A 141 23.98 -1.23 10.99
CA GLY A 141 25.35 -1.02 11.44
C GLY A 141 26.02 0.19 10.76
N PRO A 142 27.36 0.19 10.64
CA PRO A 142 28.10 1.28 10.01
C PRO A 142 27.84 1.31 8.50
N ALA A 143 27.21 2.38 8.02
CA ALA A 143 26.93 2.59 6.61
C ALA A 143 27.12 4.07 6.20
N GLN A 144 27.38 4.28 4.93
CA GLN A 144 27.37 5.57 4.26
C GLN A 144 26.07 5.70 3.47
N GLN A 145 25.40 6.84 3.58
CA GLN A 145 24.21 7.13 2.77
C GLN A 145 24.62 7.90 1.52
N HIS A 146 24.21 7.38 0.37
CA HIS A 146 24.38 8.03 -0.91
C HIS A 146 23.05 8.67 -1.32
N HIS A 147 23.07 9.98 -1.48
CA HIS A 147 21.93 10.79 -1.93
C HIS A 147 22.10 11.15 -3.39
N ALA A 148 21.06 10.91 -4.18
CA ALA A 148 21.01 11.29 -5.58
C ALA A 148 19.70 12.03 -5.86
N HIS A 149 19.83 13.31 -6.20
CA HIS A 149 18.71 14.21 -6.42
C HIS A 149 18.50 14.43 -7.92
N TYR A 150 17.29 14.13 -8.39
CA TYR A 150 16.89 14.30 -9.77
C TYR A 150 15.76 15.32 -9.89
N LYS A 151 15.88 16.18 -10.90
CA LYS A 151 14.79 17.02 -11.38
C LYS A 151 14.19 16.37 -12.61
N CYS A 152 12.92 16.02 -12.51
CA CYS A 152 12.15 15.48 -13.61
C CYS A 152 11.18 16.56 -14.09
N THR A 153 11.35 17.01 -15.33
CA THR A 153 10.49 17.99 -15.97
C THR A 153 9.58 17.27 -16.95
N ILE A 154 8.28 17.36 -16.73
CA ILE A 154 7.27 16.63 -17.48
C ILE A 154 6.49 17.66 -18.31
N TYR A 155 6.44 17.42 -19.62
CA TYR A 155 5.64 18.21 -20.55
C TYR A 155 4.48 17.34 -21.03
N TYR A 156 3.26 17.87 -21.00
CA TYR A 156 2.07 17.14 -21.43
C TYR A 156 0.98 18.10 -21.90
N GLU A 157 0.02 17.56 -22.66
CA GLU A 157 -1.22 18.24 -22.98
C GLU A 157 -2.27 17.86 -21.92
N ASP A 158 -2.78 18.84 -21.16
CA ASP A 158 -3.87 18.67 -20.20
C ASP A 158 -5.22 18.87 -20.90
N VAL A 159 -6.05 17.84 -20.91
CA VAL A 159 -7.41 17.90 -21.45
C VAL A 159 -8.42 17.58 -20.35
N ARG A 160 -9.18 18.60 -19.96
CA ARG A 160 -10.28 18.47 -18.98
C ARG A 160 -11.62 18.63 -19.68
N ARG A 161 -12.42 17.57 -19.64
CA ARG A 161 -13.80 17.58 -20.15
C ARG A 161 -14.75 17.72 -18.97
N ILE A 162 -15.44 18.86 -18.92
CA ILE A 162 -16.41 19.17 -17.89
C ILE A 162 -17.79 19.03 -18.53
N GLY A 163 -18.59 18.06 -18.06
CA GLY A 163 -19.93 17.79 -18.60
C GLY A 163 -21.06 18.51 -17.87
N TRP A 164 -20.79 19.12 -16.69
CA TRP A 164 -21.80 19.81 -15.87
C TRP A 164 -21.19 21.00 -15.11
N PRO A 165 -21.89 22.13 -14.89
CA PRO A 165 -23.27 22.45 -15.28
C PRO A 165 -23.42 22.89 -16.74
N VAL A 166 -22.36 23.38 -17.37
CA VAL A 166 -22.31 23.74 -18.79
C VAL A 166 -21.19 22.94 -19.43
N PRO A 167 -21.49 22.08 -20.42
CA PRO A 167 -20.48 21.26 -21.07
C PRO A 167 -19.42 22.12 -21.77
N HIS A 168 -18.15 21.96 -21.40
CA HIS A 168 -17.03 22.59 -22.08
C HIS A 168 -15.75 21.75 -21.93
N THR A 169 -14.80 21.98 -22.83
CA THR A 169 -13.49 21.32 -22.81
C THR A 169 -12.42 22.38 -22.61
N LEU A 170 -11.58 22.18 -21.60
CA LEU A 170 -10.36 22.95 -21.38
C LEU A 170 -9.20 22.12 -21.92
N ARG A 171 -8.38 22.74 -22.78
CA ARG A 171 -7.21 22.12 -23.37
C ARG A 171 -6.05 23.08 -23.20
N ASP A 172 -5.02 22.62 -22.50
CA ASP A 172 -3.75 23.32 -22.35
C ASP A 172 -2.66 22.47 -23.01
N GLU A 173 -2.04 23.01 -24.06
CA GLU A 173 -1.11 22.26 -24.92
C GLU A 173 0.33 22.27 -24.40
N ASP A 174 0.67 23.25 -23.56
CA ASP A 174 2.03 23.50 -23.07
C ASP A 174 2.10 23.36 -21.53
N SER A 175 1.30 22.46 -20.95
CA SER A 175 1.36 22.19 -19.52
C SER A 175 2.69 21.55 -19.14
N GLN A 176 3.27 22.03 -18.04
CA GLN A 176 4.56 21.58 -17.54
C GLN A 176 4.52 21.40 -16.03
N GLU A 177 5.08 20.29 -15.56
CA GLU A 177 5.25 20.03 -14.14
C GLU A 177 6.70 19.62 -13.82
N VAL A 178 7.21 20.08 -12.68
CA VAL A 178 8.57 19.78 -12.23
C VAL A 178 8.48 18.99 -10.93
N ILE A 179 8.99 17.78 -10.96
CA ILE A 179 9.01 16.85 -9.84
C ILE A 179 10.44 16.58 -9.43
N TYR A 180 10.70 16.67 -8.13
CA TYR A 180 11.97 16.27 -7.54
C TYR A 180 11.85 14.84 -7.03
N VAL A 181 12.75 13.98 -7.50
CA VAL A 181 12.81 12.57 -7.11
C VAL A 181 14.17 12.31 -6.48
N ASP A 182 14.15 11.77 -5.26
CA ASP A 182 15.34 11.51 -4.46
C ASP A 182 15.57 10.01 -4.37
N HIS A 183 16.69 9.56 -4.90
CA HIS A 183 17.14 8.18 -4.76
C HIS A 183 18.18 8.12 -3.64
N ASN A 184 17.82 7.42 -2.58
CA ASN A 184 18.70 7.20 -1.44
C ASN A 184 19.02 5.72 -1.33
N HIS A 185 20.29 5.40 -1.14
CA HIS A 185 20.73 4.04 -0.85
C HIS A 185 21.87 4.04 0.16
N LEU A 186 22.07 2.90 0.81
CA LEU A 186 23.09 2.74 1.83
C LEU A 186 24.21 1.87 1.30
N HIS A 187 25.45 2.27 1.58
CA HIS A 187 26.65 1.45 1.38
C HIS A 187 27.17 1.01 2.73
N MET A 188 27.33 -0.30 2.93
CA MET A 188 27.93 -0.81 4.16
C MET A 188 29.42 -0.42 4.24
N VAL A 189 29.90 -0.03 5.43
CA VAL A 189 31.29 0.39 5.63
C VAL A 189 31.97 -0.47 6.70
N GLY A 190 33.15 -0.97 6.37
CA GLY A 190 33.95 -1.81 7.26
C GLY A 190 33.69 -3.31 7.06
N ASN A 191 34.41 -4.13 7.81
CA ASN A 191 34.24 -5.59 7.79
C ASN A 191 33.05 -5.98 8.66
N VAL A 192 31.84 -5.74 8.15
CA VAL A 192 30.59 -6.06 8.85
C VAL A 192 30.24 -7.52 8.53
N ASP A 193 30.28 -8.38 9.54
CA ASP A 193 29.81 -9.77 9.40
C ASP A 193 28.28 -9.74 9.34
N THR A 194 27.72 -9.82 8.14
CA THR A 194 26.27 -9.80 7.93
C THR A 194 25.60 -11.11 8.38
N GLY A 195 26.37 -12.08 8.88
CA GLY A 195 25.89 -13.36 9.34
C GLY A 195 25.52 -14.29 8.19
N GLN A 196 25.55 -15.60 8.45
CA GLN A 196 25.39 -16.66 7.44
C GLN A 196 24.00 -16.71 6.73
N GLY A 197 23.12 -15.75 7.00
CA GLY A 197 21.75 -15.67 6.47
C GLY A 197 21.33 -14.31 5.91
N SER A 198 22.23 -13.34 5.76
CA SER A 198 21.88 -12.06 5.12
C SER A 198 21.78 -12.21 3.60
N GLN A 199 20.66 -11.81 3.02
CA GLN A 199 20.47 -11.74 1.56
C GLN A 199 21.00 -10.42 0.97
N PHE A 200 22.23 -10.06 1.30
CA PHE A 200 22.95 -8.97 0.62
C PHE A 200 23.93 -9.59 -0.38
#